data_AF-A0A9E5QBV1-F1
#
_entry.id   AF-A0A9E5QBV1-F1
#
_cell.length_a   1.000
_cell.length_b   1.000
_cell.length_c   1.000
_cell.angle_alpha   90.00
_cell.angle_beta   90.00
_cell.angle_gamma   90.00
#
_symmetry.space_group_name_H-M   'P 1'
#
loop_
_entity.id
_entity.type
_entity.pdbx_description
1 polymer ?
#
loop_
_entity_poly.entity_id
_entity_poly.type
_entity_poly.pdbx_seq_one_letter_code
_entity_poly.pdbx_strand_id
1 'polypeptide(L)'
;LMLADVNTGDTEIIKTEKSDAWIDVNDDLKFLENGEQFIYVSEESGYNHVYLYDMSGKLIRQITKGDWEVTNYLGYDENSDKIYYVSTEVSPLQRHLYSINIDGSGKKKLS
;
A
#
# COMPACT_ATOMS: atom_id res chain seq x y z
N LEU A 1 4.42 -11.38 -4.52
CA LEU A 1 4.24 -11.87 -3.13
C LEU A 1 3.93 -13.36 -3.14
N MET A 2 4.73 -14.14 -2.42
CA MET A 2 4.54 -15.58 -2.21
C MET A 2 4.47 -15.84 -0.71
N LEU A 3 3.52 -16.65 -0.27
CA LEU A 3 3.46 -17.19 1.08
C LEU A 3 4.10 -18.57 1.09
N ALA A 4 4.82 -18.89 2.17
CA ALA A 4 5.46 -20.18 2.35
C ALA A 4 5.20 -20.69 3.78
N ASP A 5 4.72 -21.92 3.91
CA ASP A 5 4.63 -22.60 5.20
C ASP A 5 6.02 -23.14 5.58
N VAL A 6 6.52 -22.72 6.75
CA VAL A 6 7.89 -23.07 7.21
C VAL A 6 8.00 -24.55 7.62
N ASN A 7 6.88 -25.18 8.00
CA ASN A 7 6.86 -26.56 8.45
C ASN A 7 6.69 -27.55 7.30
N THR A 8 5.85 -27.23 6.31
CA THR A 8 5.54 -28.12 5.19
C THR A 8 6.35 -27.80 3.92
N GLY A 9 6.79 -26.56 3.76
CA GLY A 9 7.40 -26.06 2.53
C GLY A 9 6.38 -25.76 1.43
N ASP A 10 5.07 -25.85 1.73
CA ASP A 10 4.03 -25.48 0.78
C ASP A 10 4.12 -23.99 0.47
N THR A 11 3.94 -23.64 -0.81
CA THR A 11 4.03 -22.25 -1.28
C THR A 11 2.80 -21.87 -2.09
N GLU A 12 2.38 -20.62 -1.92
CA GLU A 12 1.25 -20.04 -2.65
C GLU A 12 1.63 -18.66 -3.19
N ILE A 13 1.40 -18.43 -4.48
CA ILE A 13 1.60 -17.11 -5.09
C ILE A 13 0.33 -16.30 -4.88
N ILE A 14 0.42 -15.28 -4.03
CA ILE A 14 -0.71 -14.41 -3.69
C ILE A 14 -0.79 -13.20 -4.62
N LYS A 15 0.35 -12.67 -5.08
CA LYS A 15 0.36 -11.52 -5.99
C LYS A 15 1.52 -11.58 -6.96
N THR A 16 1.23 -11.31 -8.23
CA THR A 16 2.24 -11.11 -9.27
C THR A 16 2.03 -9.74 -9.89
N GLU A 17 3.08 -8.94 -9.93
CA GLU A 17 3.09 -7.65 -10.62
C GLU A 17 3.93 -7.78 -11.90
N LYS A 18 3.47 -7.13 -12.97
CA LYS A 18 4.15 -7.08 -14.26
C LYS A 18 4.05 -5.66 -14.78
N SER A 19 5.18 -5.12 -15.24
CA SER A 19 5.26 -3.84 -15.93
C SER A 19 6.11 -4.03 -17.18
N ASP A 20 5.73 -3.36 -18.27
CA ASP A 20 6.44 -3.43 -19.55
C ASP A 20 7.79 -2.67 -19.52
N ALA A 21 8.00 -1.81 -18.51
CA ALA A 21 9.21 -1.00 -18.37
C ALA A 21 10.07 -1.40 -17.16
N TRP A 22 9.56 -1.19 -15.95
CA TRP A 22 10.19 -1.59 -14.69
C TRP A 22 9.14 -1.69 -13.56
N ILE A 23 9.45 -2.46 -12.51
CA ILE A 23 8.68 -2.49 -11.26
C ILE A 23 9.58 -1.85 -10.21
N ASP A 24 9.10 -0.81 -9.54
CA ASP A 24 9.79 -0.28 -8.36
C ASP A 24 9.64 -1.26 -7.20
N VAL A 25 10.76 -1.79 -6.71
CA VAL A 25 10.78 -2.74 -5.59
C VAL A 25 10.90 -1.94 -4.30
N ASN A 26 9.77 -1.57 -3.71
CA ASN A 26 9.72 -0.98 -2.38
C ASN A 26 9.31 -2.05 -1.34
N ASP A 27 9.95 -2.02 -0.17
CA ASP A 27 9.63 -2.89 0.98
C ASP A 27 8.32 -2.48 1.71
N ASP A 28 7.40 -1.83 0.99
CA ASP A 28 6.17 -1.23 1.53
C ASP A 28 5.02 -2.25 1.59
N LEU A 29 5.31 -3.40 2.20
CA LEU A 29 4.35 -4.47 2.50
C LEU A 29 4.11 -4.54 4.01
N LYS A 30 2.85 -4.41 4.42
CA LYS A 30 2.45 -4.52 5.83
C LYS A 30 1.27 -5.49 5.98
N PHE A 31 1.51 -6.64 6.59
CA PHE A 31 0.43 -7.52 7.05
C PHE A 31 -0.26 -6.90 8.28
N LEU A 32 -1.59 -6.99 8.32
CA LEU A 32 -2.41 -6.53 9.44
C LEU A 32 -2.44 -7.60 10.54
N GLU A 33 -2.61 -7.20 11.80
CA GLU A 33 -2.64 -8.14 12.93
C GLU A 33 -3.84 -9.10 12.89
N ASN A 34 -4.90 -8.77 12.13
CA ASN A 34 -6.03 -9.68 11.90
C ASN A 34 -5.65 -10.94 11.09
N GLY A 35 -4.49 -10.93 10.40
CA GLY A 35 -4.04 -12.05 9.57
C GLY A 35 -4.86 -12.29 8.31
N GLU A 36 -5.81 -11.41 7.98
CA GLU A 36 -6.72 -11.55 6.84
C GLU A 36 -6.36 -10.62 5.68
N GLN A 37 -5.55 -9.59 5.94
CA GLN A 37 -5.33 -8.49 5.02
C GLN A 37 -3.87 -8.01 5.04
N PHE A 38 -3.46 -7.39 3.94
CA PHE A 38 -2.19 -6.68 3.85
C PHE A 38 -2.31 -5.37 3.06
N ILE A 39 -1.54 -4.38 3.49
CA ILE A 39 -1.31 -3.13 2.78
C ILE A 39 -0.11 -3.30 1.87
N TYR A 40 -0.24 -2.81 0.63
CA TYR A 40 0.84 -2.83 -0.35
C TYR A 40 0.84 -1.52 -1.14
N VAL A 41 2.03 -0.97 -1.39
CA VAL A 41 2.22 0.17 -2.29
C VAL A 41 2.60 -0.34 -3.67
N SER A 42 1.93 0.17 -4.71
CA SER A 42 2.15 -0.26 -6.09
C SER A 42 1.82 0.85 -7.08
N GLU A 43 2.33 0.73 -8.30
CA GLU A 43 2.10 1.65 -9.41
C GLU A 43 0.99 1.17 -10.35
N GLU A 44 0.08 0.29 -9.90
CA GLU A 44 -0.95 -0.32 -10.78
C GLU A 44 -1.84 0.72 -11.49
N SER A 45 -1.97 1.92 -10.92
CA SER A 45 -2.75 3.01 -11.50
C SER A 45 -1.97 3.94 -12.45
N GLY A 46 -0.67 3.70 -12.61
CA GLY A 46 0.28 4.62 -13.26
C GLY A 46 0.93 5.63 -12.32
N TYR A 47 0.57 5.59 -11.03
CA TYR A 47 1.23 6.30 -9.93
C TYR A 47 1.30 5.42 -8.70
N ASN A 48 2.34 5.60 -7.89
CA ASN A 48 2.48 4.90 -6.62
C ASN A 48 1.34 5.26 -5.65
N HIS A 49 0.58 4.26 -5.23
CA HIS A 49 -0.54 4.41 -4.31
C HIS A 49 -0.62 3.27 -3.30
N VAL A 50 -1.36 3.50 -2.22
CA VAL A 50 -1.57 2.53 -1.14
C VAL A 50 -2.83 1.72 -1.43
N TYR A 51 -2.70 0.40 -1.35
CA TYR A 51 -3.77 -0.56 -1.62
C TYR A 51 -3.93 -1.52 -0.43
N LEU A 52 -5.15 -2.01 -0.25
CA LEU A 52 -5.51 -3.05 0.69
C LEU A 52 -5.94 -4.31 -0.06
N TYR A 53 -5.33 -5.43 0.29
CA TYR A 53 -5.61 -6.75 -0.26
C TYR A 53 -6.02 -7.71 0.84
N ASP A 54 -6.78 -8.76 0.50
CA ASP A 54 -6.93 -9.93 1.36
C ASP A 54 -5.77 -10.92 1.15
N MET A 55 -5.66 -11.92 2.02
CA MET A 55 -4.63 -12.96 1.91
C MET A 55 -4.74 -13.85 0.66
N SER A 56 -5.85 -13.79 -0.10
CA SER A 56 -5.96 -14.46 -1.40
C SER A 56 -5.37 -13.63 -2.55
N GLY A 57 -4.96 -12.39 -2.27
CA GLY A 57 -4.41 -11.47 -3.25
C GLY A 57 -5.47 -10.66 -3.99
N LYS A 58 -6.72 -10.76 -3.57
CA LYS A 58 -7.81 -9.97 -4.14
C LYS A 58 -7.74 -8.54 -3.59
N LEU A 59 -7.82 -7.59 -4.51
CA LEU A 59 -7.89 -6.17 -4.16
C LEU A 59 -9.20 -5.88 -3.40
N ILE A 60 -9.09 -5.46 -2.15
CA ILE A 60 -10.22 -4.98 -1.35
C ILE A 60 -10.45 -3.51 -1.67
N ARG A 61 -9.38 -2.71 -1.70
CA ARG A 61 -9.49 -1.25 -1.83
C ARG A 61 -8.22 -0.59 -2.32
N GLN A 62 -8.37 0.39 -3.20
CA GLN A 62 -7.36 1.42 -3.44
C GLN A 62 -7.59 2.57 -2.46
N ILE A 63 -6.71 2.71 -1.46
CA ILE A 63 -6.87 3.63 -0.33
C ILE A 63 -6.53 5.06 -0.77
N THR A 64 -5.42 5.23 -1.49
CA THR A 64 -5.03 6.51 -2.10
C THR A 64 -5.18 6.46 -3.62
N LYS A 65 -5.54 7.59 -4.22
CA LYS A 65 -5.78 7.70 -5.67
C LYS A 65 -5.64 9.14 -6.17
N GLY A 66 -5.23 9.30 -7.42
CA GLY A 66 -5.19 10.54 -8.18
C GLY A 66 -3.95 10.64 -9.06
N ASP A 67 -3.78 11.77 -9.73
CA ASP A 67 -2.64 11.99 -10.64
C ASP A 67 -1.40 12.48 -9.87
N TRP A 68 -0.95 11.71 -8.88
CA TRP A 68 0.16 12.03 -7.98
C TRP A 68 0.70 10.78 -7.30
N GLU A 69 1.89 10.86 -6.71
CA GLU A 69 2.57 9.69 -6.13
C GLU A 69 2.62 9.73 -4.61
N VAL A 70 2.42 8.57 -4.00
CA VAL A 70 2.91 8.25 -2.66
C VAL A 70 4.41 8.00 -2.80
N THR A 71 5.22 8.91 -2.28
CA THR A 71 6.69 8.84 -2.39
C THR A 71 7.33 8.10 -1.22
N ASN A 72 6.62 7.97 -0.11
CA ASN A 72 7.10 7.24 1.07
C ASN A 72 5.91 6.77 1.91
N TYR A 73 5.79 5.46 2.12
CA TYR A 73 4.84 4.89 3.06
C TYR A 73 5.49 4.79 4.44
N LEU A 74 4.89 5.44 5.45
CA LEU A 74 5.47 5.51 6.79
C LEU A 74 4.92 4.43 7.72
N GLY A 75 3.74 3.92 7.44
CA GLY A 75 3.13 2.84 8.21
C GLY A 75 1.64 3.01 8.45
N TYR A 76 1.08 1.99 9.09
CA TYR A 76 -0.30 1.88 9.53
C TYR A 76 -0.33 1.77 11.06
N ASP A 77 -1.12 2.62 11.71
CA ASP A 77 -1.41 2.57 13.15
C ASP A 77 -2.77 1.91 13.38
N GLU A 78 -2.73 0.69 13.89
CA GLU A 78 -3.92 -0.13 14.15
C GLU A 78 -4.84 0.48 15.22
N ASN A 79 -4.31 1.27 16.16
CA ASN A 79 -5.11 1.84 17.24
C ASN A 79 -6.02 2.97 16.75
N SER A 80 -5.54 3.74 15.78
CA SER A 80 -6.27 4.87 15.22
C SER A 80 -6.85 4.61 13.84
N ASP A 81 -6.65 3.40 13.30
CA ASP A 81 -7.06 2.96 11.97
C ASP A 81 -6.57 3.89 10.85
N LYS A 82 -5.31 4.33 10.95
CA LYS A 82 -4.73 5.35 10.07
C LYS A 82 -3.44 4.93 9.41
N ILE A 83 -3.35 5.28 8.13
CA ILE A 83 -2.14 5.18 7.32
C ILE A 83 -1.48 6.55 7.25
N TYR A 84 -0.17 6.57 7.42
CA TYR A 84 0.67 7.76 7.28
C TYR A 84 1.59 7.61 6.08
N TYR A 85 1.67 8.65 5.25
CA TYR A 85 2.44 8.61 4.02
C TYR A 85 2.85 10.02 3.57
N VAL A 86 3.91 10.10 2.76
CA VAL A 86 4.36 11.32 2.08
C VAL A 86 3.93 11.25 0.62
N SER A 87 3.42 12.35 0.07
CA SER A 87 3.01 12.41 -1.34
C SER A 87 3.29 13.73 -2.04
N THR A 88 3.20 13.68 -3.37
CA THR A 88 3.24 14.82 -4.29
C THR A 88 1.86 15.39 -4.61
N GLU A 89 0.81 15.03 -3.86
CA GLU A 89 -0.59 15.37 -4.14
C GLU A 89 -0.84 16.87 -4.38
N VAL A 90 -0.12 17.75 -3.69
CA VAL A 90 -0.25 19.22 -3.89
C VAL A 90 0.44 19.69 -5.16
N SER A 91 1.60 19.11 -5.48
CA SER A 91 2.42 19.47 -6.62
C SER A 91 3.55 18.45 -6.78
N PRO A 92 3.96 18.10 -8.01
CA PRO A 92 5.15 17.27 -8.26
C PRO A 92 6.45 17.79 -7.61
N LEU A 93 6.50 19.09 -7.29
CA LEU A 93 7.68 19.72 -6.67
C LEU A 93 7.66 19.66 -5.13
N GLN A 94 6.53 19.29 -4.53
CA GLN A 94 6.31 19.34 -3.09
C GLN A 94 6.12 17.95 -2.51
N ARG A 95 6.58 17.76 -1.27
CA ARG A 95 6.37 16.53 -0.50
C ARG A 95 5.70 16.92 0.79
N HIS A 96 4.55 16.32 1.05
CA HIS A 96 3.76 16.62 2.24
C HIS A 96 3.36 15.35 2.96
N LEU A 97 3.30 15.44 4.29
CA LEU A 97 2.88 14.34 5.15
C LEU A 97 1.35 14.31 5.23
N TYR A 98 0.78 13.13 5.08
CA TYR A 98 -0.65 12.88 5.16
C TYR A 98 -0.97 11.79 6.17
N SER A 99 -2.21 11.84 6.64
CA SER A 99 -2.90 10.72 7.29
C SER A 99 -4.19 10.43 6.54
N ILE A 100 -4.58 9.17 6.44
CA ILE A 100 -5.85 8.73 5.86
C ILE A 100 -6.34 7.50 6.61
N ASN A 101 -7.66 7.33 6.75
CA ASN A 101 -8.21 6.12 7.34
C ASN A 101 -8.01 4.94 6.37
N ILE A 102 -7.95 3.70 6.87
CA ILE A 102 -7.75 2.52 6.01
C ILE A 102 -8.86 2.35 4.96
N ASP A 103 -10.06 2.85 5.24
CA ASP A 103 -11.20 2.84 4.33
C ASP A 103 -11.11 3.91 3.20
N GLY A 104 -10.07 4.73 3.22
CA GLY A 104 -9.82 5.83 2.28
C GLY A 104 -10.50 7.15 2.65
N SER A 105 -11.19 7.23 3.79
CA SER A 105 -11.84 8.43 4.28
C SER A 105 -10.92 9.27 5.17
N GLY A 106 -11.37 10.47 5.56
CA GLY A 106 -10.70 11.27 6.59
C GLY A 106 -9.30 11.77 6.23
N LYS A 107 -8.94 11.81 4.95
CA LYS A 107 -7.62 12.27 4.49
C LYS A 107 -7.31 13.67 5.02
N LYS A 108 -6.15 13.82 5.65
CA LYS A 108 -5.69 15.08 6.24
C LYS A 108 -4.20 15.29 5.96
N LYS A 109 -3.87 16.48 5.43
CA LYS A 109 -2.49 16.99 5.35
C LYS A 109 -2.00 17.40 6.75
N LEU A 110 -0.83 16.91 7.15
CA LEU A 110 -0.24 17.13 8.46
C LEU A 110 0.92 18.16 8.43
N SER A 111 1.71 18.21 7.34
CA SER A 111 2.72 19.24 7.09
C SER A 111 2.97 19.42 5.60
#